data_AF-A0A537JQ71-F1
#
_entry.id   AF-A0A537JQ71-F1
#
_cell.length_a   1.000
_cell.length_b   1.000
_cell.length_c   1.000
_cell.angle_alpha   90.00
_cell.angle_beta   90.00
_cell.angle_gamma   90.00
#
_symmetry.space_group_name_H-M   'P 1'
#
loop_
_entity.id
_entity.type
_entity.pdbx_description
1 polymer ?
#
loop_
_entity_poly.entity_id
_entity_poly.type
_entity_poly.pdbx_seq_one_letter_code
_entity_poly.pdbx_strand_id
1 'polypeptide(L)' 'MKIFFIGFMGSGKTHWGKRVSEKVHIPFFDLDEQITAHEEKSIVEIFSENGEEYFRLLEKDILHIITEMFLQ' A
#
# COMPACT_ATOMS: atom_id res chain seq x y z
N MET A 1 -7.14 1.30 15.78
CA MET A 1 -5.66 1.37 15.86
C MET A 1 -5.11 1.16 14.45
N LYS A 2 -4.09 1.92 14.02
CA LYS A 2 -3.43 1.77 12.71
C LYS A 2 -1.96 1.41 12.94
N ILE A 3 -1.43 0.44 12.20
CA ILE A 3 -0.03 -0.01 12.30
C ILE A 3 0.60 0.14 10.91
N PHE A 4 1.73 0.84 10.83
CA PHE A 4 2.46 1.05 9.57
C PHE A 4 3.79 0.31 9.61
N PHE A 5 4.03 -0.55 8.62
CA PHE A 5 5.32 -1.22 8.41
C PHE A 5 6.11 -0.43 7.37
N ILE A 6 7.19 0.23 7.81
CA ILE A 6 8.08 1.02 6.95
C ILE A 6 9.44 0.33 6.78
N GLY A 7 10.14 0.62 5.70
CA GLY A 7 11.46 0.07 5.39
C GLY A 7 11.63 -0.30 3.92
N PHE A 8 12.82 -0.73 3.53
CA PHE A 8 13.16 -1.07 2.14
C PHE A 8 12.36 -2.26 1.58
N MET A 9 12.27 -2.36 0.26
CA MET A 9 11.73 -3.55 -0.41
C MET A 9 12.54 -4.80 -0.02
N GLY A 10 11.89 -5.95 0.13
CA GLY A 10 12.56 -7.18 0.56
C GLY A 10 12.88 -7.29 2.05
N SER A 11 12.61 -6.27 2.88
CA SER A 11 12.83 -6.34 4.34
C SER A 11 11.80 -7.21 5.10
N GLY A 12 10.87 -7.85 4.39
CA GLY A 12 9.86 -8.73 4.98
C GLY A 12 8.60 -8.01 5.51
N LYS A 13 8.34 -6.76 5.11
CA LYS A 13 7.17 -5.98 5.56
C LYS A 13 5.84 -6.71 5.34
N THR A 14 5.60 -7.20 4.13
CA THR A 14 4.37 -7.93 3.78
C THR A 14 4.25 -9.23 4.58
N HIS A 15 5.37 -9.92 4.79
CA HIS A 15 5.41 -11.16 5.57
C HIS A 15 5.04 -10.94 7.04
N TRP A 16 5.68 -9.98 7.70
CA TRP A 16 5.42 -9.69 9.10
C TRP A 16 4.08 -8.97 9.30
N GLY A 17 3.70 -8.09 8.38
CA GLY A 17 2.42 -7.37 8.41
C GLY A 17 1.23 -8.32 8.43
N LYS A 18 1.18 -9.30 7.53
CA LYS A 18 0.12 -10.33 7.49
C LYS A 18 0.05 -11.13 8.80
N ARG A 19 1.19 -11.53 9.36
CA ARG A 19 1.23 -12.27 10.63
C ARG A 19 0.78 -11.45 11.83
N VAL A 20 1.12 -10.16 11.86
CA VAL A 20 0.67 -9.26 12.93
C VAL A 20 -0.81 -8.98 12.80
N SER A 21 -1.31 -8.75 11.59
CA SER A 21 -2.73 -8.45 11.35
C SER A 21 -3.64 -9.61 11.76
N GLU A 22 -3.25 -10.85 11.46
CA GLU A 22 -3.94 -12.07 11.90
C GLU A 22 -4.00 -12.19 13.43
N LYS A 23 -2.88 -11.92 14.12
CA LYS A 23 -2.79 -12.02 15.59
C LYS A 23 -3.61 -10.98 16.33
N VAL A 24 -3.74 -9.78 15.77
CA VAL A 24 -4.46 -8.66 16.40
C VAL A 24 -5.83 -8.40 15.78
N HIS A 25 -6.26 -9.28 14.86
CA HIS A 25 -7.55 -9.26 14.19
C HIS A 25 -7.89 -7.92 13.52
N ILE A 26 -6.92 -7.33 12.80
CA ILE A 26 -7.14 -6.15 11.97
C ILE A 26 -6.92 -6.48 10.49
N PRO A 27 -7.53 -5.72 9.55
CA PRO A 27 -7.21 -5.85 8.13
C PRO A 27 -5.73 -5.54 7.83
N PHE A 28 -5.19 -6.18 6.79
CA PHE A 28 -3.87 -5.89 6.23
C PHE A 28 -4.00 -5.37 4.80
N PHE A 29 -3.23 -4.35 4.48
CA PHE A 29 -3.14 -3.76 3.15
C PHE A 29 -1.67 -3.62 2.76
N ASP A 30 -1.33 -4.04 1.55
CA ASP A 30 -0.05 -3.74 0.91
C ASP A 30 -0.27 -2.55 -0.05
N LEU A 31 0.47 -1.45 0.16
CA LEU A 31 0.20 -0.19 -0.54
C LEU A 31 0.41 -0.32 -2.06
N ASP A 32 1.42 -1.08 -2.48
CA ASP A 32 1.73 -1.31 -3.89
C ASP A 32 0.62 -2.14 -4.57
N GLU A 33 0.10 -3.16 -3.87
CA GLU A 33 -1.06 -3.94 -4.34
C GLU A 33 -2.32 -3.05 -4.49
N GLN A 34 -2.53 -2.10 -3.57
CA GLN A 34 -3.67 -1.19 -3.65
C GLN A 34 -3.55 -0.18 -4.79
N ILE A 35 -2.34 0.34 -5.06
CA ILE A 35 -2.09 1.25 -6.19
C ILE A 35 -2.33 0.52 -7.52
N THR A 36 -1.77 -0.67 -7.69
CA THR A 36 -1.92 -1.43 -8.94
C THR A 36 -3.38 -1.86 -9.18
N ALA A 37 -4.13 -2.17 -8.13
CA ALA A 37 -5.56 -2.42 -8.23
C ALA A 37 -6.37 -1.16 -8.58
N HIS A 38 -6.00 0.00 -8.05
CA HIS A 38 -6.67 1.28 -8.35
C HIS A 38 -6.42 1.74 -9.79
N GLU A 39 -5.18 1.63 -10.27
CA GLU A 39 -4.77 2.08 -11.60
C GLU A 39 -5.06 1.08 -12.71
N GLU A 40 -5.44 -0.16 -12.36
CA GLU A 40 -5.57 -1.30 -13.29
C GLU A 40 -4.30 -1.52 -14.14
N LYS A 41 -3.13 -1.20 -13.57
CA LYS A 41 -1.81 -1.24 -14.22
C LYS A 41 -0.76 -1.76 -13.26
N SER A 42 0.26 -2.43 -13.80
CA SER A 42 1.46 -2.77 -13.04
C SER A 42 2.30 -1.52 -12.73
N ILE A 43 3.13 -1.58 -11.68
CA ILE A 43 4.06 -0.50 -11.33
C ILE A 43 4.97 -0.13 -12.52
N VAL A 44 5.39 -1.13 -13.29
CA VAL A 44 6.24 -0.94 -14.49
C VAL A 44 5.50 -0.12 -15.55
N GLU A 45 4.24 -0.43 -15.82
CA GLU A 45 3.41 0.34 -16.75
C GLU A 45 3.21 1.77 -16.26
N ILE A 46 2.85 1.96 -14.98
CA ILE A 46 2.68 3.28 -14.37
C ILE A 46 3.97 4.12 -14.50
N PHE A 47 5.13 3.54 -14.20
CA PHE A 47 6.41 4.25 -14.33
C PHE A 47 6.70 4.61 -15.78
N SER A 48 6.42 3.71 -16.72
CA SER A 48 6.69 3.93 -18.14
C SER A 48 5.79 4.99 -18.77
N GLU A 49 4.53 5.07 -18.34
CA GLU A 49 3.53 5.98 -18.92
C GLU A 49 3.49 7.33 -18.21
N ASN A 50 3.68 7.35 -16.89
CA ASN A 50 3.43 8.53 -16.06
C ASN A 50 4.65 9.00 -15.25
N GLY A 51 5.69 8.16 -15.13
CA GLY A 51 6.90 8.45 -14.35
C GLY A 51 6.76 8.19 -12.85
N GLU A 52 7.92 8.17 -12.17
CA GLU A 52 7.98 7.88 -10.72
C GLU A 52 7.30 8.94 -9.86
N GLU A 53 7.33 10.21 -10.27
CA GLU A 53 6.71 11.30 -9.51
C GLU A 53 5.21 11.11 -9.37
N TYR A 54 4.54 10.67 -10.45
CA TYR A 54 3.13 10.32 -10.42
C TYR A 54 2.86 9.14 -9.46
N PHE A 55 3.71 8.11 -9.48
CA PHE A 55 3.57 7.02 -8.51
C PHE A 55 3.72 7.48 -7.06
N ARG A 56 4.60 8.44 -6.76
CA ARG A 56 4.70 9.02 -5.40
C ARG A 56 3.44 9.78 -4.98
N LEU A 57 2.75 10.41 -5.93
CA LEU A 57 1.45 11.02 -5.67
C LEU A 57 0.39 9.96 -5.36
N LEU A 58 0.35 8.88 -6.15
CA LEU A 58 -0.54 7.74 -5.90
C LEU A 58 -0.28 7.08 -4.53
N GLU A 59 0.98 6.87 -4.14
CA GLU A 59 1.32 6.35 -2.80
C GLU A 59 0.68 7.19 -1.70
N LYS A 60 0.77 8.52 -1.82
CA LYS A 60 0.16 9.44 -0.85
C LYS A 60 -1.37 9.34 -0.87
N ASP A 61 -1.99 9.43 -2.04
CA ASP A 61 -3.45 9.48 -2.17
C ASP A 61 -4.10 8.17 -1.72
N ILE A 62 -3.56 7.03 -2.15
CA ILE A 62 -4.06 5.71 -1.77
C ILE A 62 -3.85 5.44 -0.27
N LEU A 63 -2.73 5.89 0.32
CA LEU A 63 -2.52 5.81 1.77
C LEU A 63 -3.60 6.59 2.55
N HIS A 64 -3.97 7.78 2.08
CA HIS A 64 -5.07 8.56 2.68
C HIS A 64 -6.39 7.81 2.56
N ILE A 65 -6.74 7.31 1.38
CA ILE A 65 -7.98 6.55 1.14
C ILE A 65 -8.08 5.36 2.09
N ILE A 66 -7.08 4.48 2.14
CA ILE A 66 -7.10 3.26 2.98
C ILE A 66 -7.23 3.62 4.46
N THR A 67 -6.57 4.70 4.89
CA THR A 67 -6.59 5.10 6.29
C THR A 67 -7.90 5.79 6.70
N GLU A 68 -8.64 6.38 5.76
CA GLU A 68 -9.92 7.07 6.02
C GLU A 68 -11.16 6.22 5.71
N MET A 69 -11.03 5.15 4.92
CA MET A 69 -12.12 4.24 4.51
C MET A 69 -12.94 3.61 5.66
N PHE A 70 -12.42 3.61 6.90
CA PHE A 70 -13.08 3.03 8.07
C PHE A 70 -13.61 4.08 9.06
N LEU A 71 -13.72 5.35 8.63
CA LEU A 71 -14.44 6.39 9.36
C LEU A 71 -15.95 6.27 9.07
N GLN A 72 -16.61 5.27 9.67
CA GLN A 72 -18.06 5.24 9.84
C GLN A 72 -18.40 5.24 11.33
#